data_AF-A0A4Q3Y659-F1
#
_entry.id   AF-A0A4Q3Y659-F1
#
_cell.length_a   1.000
_cell.length_b   1.000
_cell.length_c   1.000
_cell.angle_alpha   90.00
_cell.angle_beta   90.00
_cell.angle_gamma   90.00
#
_symmetry.space_group_name_H-M   'P 1'
#
loop_
_entity.id
_entity.type
_entity.pdbx_description
1 polymer ?
#
loop_
_entity_poly.entity_id
_entity_poly.type
_entity_poly.pdbx_seq_one_letter_code
_entity_poly.pdbx_strand_id
1 'polypeptide(L)'
;MPAIYQAVESFRALGVQVLSPADARVVDAIEDFLFVESDRLRSVRLVEDRHLESINASDFLWVVAPDGYTGPATCQEIGFALSAGVPIFSQAPIVDITVGEYVQKVDSPADAVGRVVRGGHRKRDDGHLLLDPEGSTERVIRAVEGLKPVITGQQGDLRGDAERKFAEVQTELSRTFGIGSRRRMSGGGR
;
A
#
# COMPACT_ATOMS: atom_id res chain seq x y z
N MET A 1 5.18 22.92 -3.95
CA MET A 1 5.05 22.64 -5.41
C MET A 1 6.25 21.98 -6.06
N PRO A 2 7.51 22.44 -5.91
CA PRO A 2 8.67 21.81 -6.58
C PRO A 2 8.80 20.30 -6.32
N ALA A 3 8.52 19.87 -5.08
CA ALA A 3 8.57 18.47 -4.68
C ALA A 3 7.56 17.57 -5.43
N ILE A 4 6.37 18.08 -5.79
CA ILE A 4 5.37 17.32 -6.54
C ILE A 4 5.87 17.09 -7.97
N TYR A 5 6.35 18.14 -8.64
CA TYR A 5 6.93 18.00 -9.99
C TYR A 5 8.11 17.03 -9.99
N GLN A 6 9.02 17.14 -9.01
CA GLN A 6 10.15 16.23 -8.89
C GLN A 6 9.71 14.78 -8.71
N ALA A 7 8.68 14.53 -7.90
CA ALA A 7 8.12 13.19 -7.73
C ALA A 7 7.52 12.65 -9.05
N VAL A 8 6.69 13.45 -9.73
CA VAL A 8 6.07 13.07 -11.01
C VAL A 8 7.13 12.72 -12.05
N GLU A 9 8.14 13.58 -12.23
CA GLU A 9 9.22 13.33 -13.19
C GLU A 9 10.07 12.13 -12.80
N SER A 10 10.33 11.94 -11.50
CA SER A 10 11.07 10.76 -11.02
C SER A 10 10.32 9.45 -11.33
N PHE A 11 9.00 9.42 -11.11
CA PHE A 11 8.20 8.24 -11.43
C PHE A 11 8.11 7.98 -12.94
N ARG A 12 7.95 9.03 -13.75
CA ARG A 12 7.98 8.91 -15.21
C ARG A 12 9.31 8.36 -15.73
N ALA A 13 10.43 8.84 -15.18
CA ALA A 13 11.76 8.36 -15.53
C ALA A 13 11.96 6.87 -15.18
N LEU A 14 11.23 6.37 -14.18
CA LEU A 14 11.20 4.95 -13.79
C LEU A 14 10.20 4.12 -14.60
N GLY A 15 9.49 4.72 -15.58
CA GLY A 15 8.47 4.05 -16.39
C GLY A 15 7.13 3.86 -15.67
N VAL A 16 6.91 4.53 -14.54
CA VAL A 16 5.66 4.48 -13.79
C VAL A 16 4.65 5.44 -14.39
N GLN A 17 3.42 4.96 -14.61
CA GLN A 17 2.30 5.81 -15.01
C GLN A 17 1.77 6.58 -13.80
N VAL A 18 1.85 7.91 -13.85
CA VAL A 18 1.27 8.79 -12.83
C VAL A 18 -0.19 9.11 -13.19
N LEU A 19 -1.13 8.65 -12.36
CA LEU A 19 -2.56 8.84 -12.59
C LEU A 19 -3.07 10.21 -12.11
N SER A 20 -2.48 10.73 -11.02
CA SER A 20 -2.84 12.03 -10.47
C SER A 20 -1.70 12.67 -9.65
N PRO A 21 -1.44 13.98 -9.83
CA PRO A 21 -1.82 14.77 -11.00
C PRO A 21 -1.01 14.31 -12.21
N ALA A 22 -1.66 14.16 -13.38
CA ALA A 22 -0.95 13.84 -14.61
C ALA A 22 -0.15 15.05 -15.13
N ASP A 23 -0.57 16.26 -14.82
CA ASP A 23 0.20 17.49 -15.03
C ASP A 23 -0.02 18.37 -13.80
N ALA A 24 1.04 18.55 -13.01
CA ALA A 24 0.97 19.26 -11.73
C ALA A 24 1.02 20.79 -11.88
N ARG A 25 1.03 21.33 -13.11
CA ARG A 25 1.02 22.78 -13.37
C ARG A 25 -0.26 23.40 -12.85
N VAL A 26 -0.15 24.32 -11.90
CA VAL A 26 -1.29 25.06 -11.36
C VAL A 26 -1.83 26.00 -12.44
N VAL A 27 -3.13 25.93 -12.67
CA VAL A 27 -3.84 26.76 -13.67
C VAL A 27 -4.89 27.66 -13.05
N ASP A 28 -5.38 27.34 -11.85
CA ASP A 28 -6.39 28.13 -11.13
C ASP A 28 -6.37 27.79 -9.62
N ALA A 29 -7.08 28.58 -8.81
CA ALA A 29 -7.25 28.31 -7.39
C ALA A 29 -8.57 28.86 -6.84
N ILE A 30 -9.17 28.16 -5.87
CA ILE A 30 -10.28 28.64 -5.04
C ILE A 30 -9.87 28.46 -3.58
N GLU A 31 -9.69 29.57 -2.86
CA GLU A 31 -9.14 29.57 -1.50
C GLU A 31 -7.81 28.80 -1.45
N ASP A 32 -7.74 27.71 -0.66
CA ASP A 32 -6.57 26.84 -0.55
C ASP A 32 -6.56 25.66 -1.54
N PHE A 33 -7.62 25.52 -2.36
CA PHE A 33 -7.74 24.45 -3.35
C PHE A 33 -7.11 24.86 -4.69
N LEU A 34 -6.17 24.06 -5.18
CA LEU A 34 -5.45 24.31 -6.43
C LEU A 34 -6.02 23.45 -7.56
N PHE A 35 -6.35 24.08 -8.68
CA PHE A 35 -6.61 23.36 -9.93
C PHE A 35 -5.32 23.26 -10.71
N VAL A 36 -5.03 22.06 -11.21
CA VAL A 36 -3.89 21.80 -12.07
C VAL A 36 -4.33 21.54 -13.51
N GLU A 37 -3.42 21.64 -14.48
CA GLU A 37 -3.70 21.50 -15.91
C GLU A 37 -4.38 20.16 -16.24
N SER A 38 -4.07 19.11 -15.48
CA SER A 38 -4.74 17.82 -15.69
C SER A 38 -6.21 17.81 -15.27
N ASP A 39 -6.72 18.85 -14.59
CA ASP A 39 -8.10 18.95 -14.13
C ASP A 39 -9.00 19.47 -15.25
N ARG A 40 -9.72 18.54 -15.88
CA ARG A 40 -10.63 18.86 -17.00
C ARG A 40 -11.89 19.61 -16.56
N LEU A 41 -12.22 19.58 -15.27
CA LEU A 41 -13.46 20.13 -14.71
C LEU A 41 -13.11 21.02 -13.51
N ARG A 42 -13.72 22.20 -13.43
CA ARG A 42 -13.49 23.19 -12.35
C ARG A 42 -14.44 23.02 -11.16
N SER A 43 -14.77 21.77 -10.83
CA SER A 43 -15.61 21.44 -9.67
C SER A 43 -14.72 20.73 -8.66
N VAL A 44 -14.58 21.31 -7.46
CA VAL A 44 -13.80 20.72 -6.35
C VAL A 44 -14.18 19.26 -6.13
N ARG A 45 -15.49 18.97 -6.09
CA ARG A 45 -16.00 17.60 -5.94
C ARG A 45 -15.53 16.68 -7.06
N LEU A 46 -15.63 17.09 -8.32
CA LEU A 46 -15.26 16.23 -9.45
C LEU A 46 -13.74 16.03 -9.57
N VAL A 47 -12.96 17.00 -9.13
CA VAL A 47 -11.50 16.86 -9.02
C VAL A 47 -11.15 15.86 -7.91
N GLU A 48 -11.77 16.00 -6.74
CA GLU A 48 -11.58 15.06 -5.62
C GLU A 48 -12.06 13.64 -5.99
N ASP A 49 -13.26 13.50 -6.55
CA ASP A 49 -13.79 12.20 -7.01
C ASP A 49 -12.81 11.53 -7.98
N ARG A 50 -12.17 12.31 -8.87
CA ARG A 50 -11.13 11.79 -9.77
C ARG A 50 -9.87 11.36 -9.02
N HIS A 51 -9.42 12.09 -8.01
CA HIS A 51 -8.27 11.68 -7.19
C HIS A 51 -8.55 10.35 -6.49
N LEU A 52 -9.73 10.19 -5.90
CA LEU A 52 -10.16 8.93 -5.26
C LEU A 52 -10.23 7.77 -6.27
N GLU A 53 -10.80 7.99 -7.45
CA GLU A 53 -10.80 6.94 -8.51
C GLU A 53 -9.38 6.61 -8.99
N SER A 54 -8.49 7.60 -9.05
CA SER A 54 -7.07 7.38 -9.40
C SER A 54 -6.35 6.55 -8.35
N ILE A 55 -6.66 6.75 -7.07
CA ILE A 55 -6.14 5.94 -5.96
C ILE A 55 -6.68 4.51 -6.07
N ASN A 56 -7.99 4.33 -6.28
CA ASN A 56 -8.59 3.00 -6.41
C ASN A 56 -7.99 2.19 -7.58
N ALA A 57 -7.56 2.87 -8.64
CA ALA A 57 -6.93 2.26 -9.81
C ALA A 57 -5.40 2.12 -9.71
N SER A 58 -4.75 2.62 -8.64
CA SER A 58 -3.29 2.64 -8.55
C SER A 58 -2.71 1.41 -7.85
N ASP A 59 -1.46 1.09 -8.19
CA ASP A 59 -0.68 0.07 -7.47
C ASP A 59 -0.17 0.54 -6.11
N PHE A 60 -0.06 1.86 -5.93
CA PHE A 60 0.36 2.51 -4.69
C PHE A 60 -0.03 4.00 -4.71
N LEU A 61 -0.05 4.60 -3.53
CA LEU A 61 -0.14 6.05 -3.34
C LEU A 61 1.22 6.59 -2.90
N TRP A 62 1.64 7.69 -3.50
CA TRP A 62 2.84 8.44 -3.08
C TRP A 62 2.44 9.80 -2.50
N VAL A 63 2.75 10.01 -1.23
CA VAL A 63 2.46 11.24 -0.50
C VAL A 63 3.69 12.14 -0.54
N VAL A 64 3.51 13.36 -1.06
CA VAL A 64 4.55 14.40 -1.07
C VAL A 64 4.34 15.31 0.13
N ALA A 65 5.05 15.05 1.22
CA ALA A 65 4.97 15.81 2.48
C ALA A 65 6.39 16.26 2.92
N PRO A 66 7.01 17.28 2.30
CA PRO A 66 8.43 17.61 2.50
C PRO A 66 8.83 17.97 3.95
N ASP A 67 7.87 18.35 4.79
CA ASP A 67 7.98 18.63 6.22
C ASP A 67 7.16 17.65 7.08
N GLY A 68 6.62 16.60 6.45
CA GLY A 68 5.73 15.63 7.07
C GLY A 68 4.32 16.14 7.34
N TYR A 69 3.96 17.35 6.89
CA TYR A 69 2.60 17.86 6.98
C TYR A 69 1.68 17.17 5.97
N THR A 70 0.45 16.89 6.41
CA THR A 70 -0.64 16.36 5.61
C THR A 70 -1.89 17.19 5.88
N GLY A 71 -2.45 17.79 4.83
CA GLY A 71 -3.70 18.55 4.94
C GLY A 71 -4.93 17.65 4.99
N PRO A 72 -6.13 18.20 5.29
CA PRO A 72 -7.36 17.42 5.40
C PRO A 72 -7.68 16.55 4.18
N ALA A 73 -7.50 17.07 2.96
CA ALA A 73 -7.68 16.32 1.72
C ALA A 73 -6.71 15.15 1.62
N THR A 74 -5.42 15.38 1.88
CA THR A 74 -4.40 14.30 1.89
C THR A 74 -4.71 13.23 2.94
N CYS A 75 -5.20 13.61 4.13
CA CYS A 75 -5.63 12.65 5.15
C CYS A 75 -6.82 11.81 4.67
N GLN A 76 -7.78 12.42 3.97
CA GLN A 76 -8.91 11.73 3.35
C GLN A 76 -8.44 10.74 2.27
N GLU A 77 -7.56 11.18 1.37
CA GLU A 77 -6.96 10.34 0.32
C GLU A 77 -6.18 9.16 0.92
N ILE A 78 -5.42 9.38 2.00
CA ILE A 78 -4.72 8.32 2.73
C ILE A 78 -5.72 7.32 3.32
N GLY A 79 -6.76 7.80 4.00
CA GLY A 79 -7.83 6.94 4.52
C GLY A 79 -8.51 6.11 3.43
N PHE A 80 -8.78 6.72 2.27
CA PHE A 80 -9.36 6.04 1.13
C PHE A 80 -8.43 4.97 0.55
N ALA A 81 -7.14 5.29 0.36
CA ALA A 81 -6.13 4.32 -0.08
C ALA A 81 -6.04 3.10 0.85
N LEU A 82 -6.11 3.31 2.18
CA LEU A 82 -6.13 2.22 3.16
C LEU A 82 -7.36 1.33 3.02
N SER A 83 -8.52 1.93 2.75
CA SER A 83 -9.77 1.19 2.52
C SER A 83 -9.73 0.37 1.22
N ALA A 84 -9.07 0.89 0.19
CA ALA A 84 -8.88 0.22 -1.09
C ALA A 84 -7.77 -0.85 -1.06
N GLY A 85 -6.98 -0.92 0.01
CA GLY A 85 -5.83 -1.83 0.13
C GLY A 85 -4.61 -1.37 -0.67
N VAL A 86 -4.55 -0.09 -1.02
CA VAL A 86 -3.46 0.53 -1.78
C VAL A 86 -2.33 0.88 -0.82
N PRO A 87 -1.10 0.36 -1.01
CA PRO A 87 0.03 0.70 -0.15
C PRO A 87 0.41 2.18 -0.32
N ILE A 88 0.82 2.81 0.79
CA ILE A 88 1.06 4.25 0.84
C ILE A 88 2.51 4.51 1.24
N PHE A 89 3.19 5.34 0.45
CA PHE A 89 4.60 5.67 0.63
C PHE A 89 4.83 7.17 0.72
N SER A 90 5.87 7.57 1.44
CA SER A 90 6.39 8.93 1.45
C SER A 90 7.91 8.90 1.58
N GLN A 91 8.59 9.93 1.06
CA GLN A 91 10.03 10.08 1.28
C GLN A 91 10.35 10.68 2.65
N ALA A 92 9.47 11.56 3.14
CA ALA A 92 9.58 12.18 4.45
C ALA A 92 8.65 11.47 5.45
N PRO A 93 9.06 11.39 6.74
CA PRO A 93 8.16 10.88 7.78
C PRO A 93 6.96 11.81 7.94
N ILE A 94 5.76 11.24 8.05
CA ILE A 94 4.54 12.01 8.35
C ILE A 94 4.53 12.36 9.83
N VAL A 95 4.24 13.62 10.16
CA VAL A 95 4.28 14.15 11.53
C VAL A 95 3.02 13.76 12.32
N ASP A 96 1.87 13.72 11.65
CA ASP A 96 0.64 13.26 12.27
C ASP A 96 0.77 11.79 12.68
N ILE A 97 0.71 11.52 13.98
CA ILE A 97 0.92 10.18 14.54
C ILE A 97 -0.13 9.18 14.09
N THR A 98 -1.36 9.63 13.78
CA THR A 98 -2.45 8.72 13.41
C THR A 98 -2.32 8.29 11.96
N VAL A 99 -1.95 9.23 11.08
CA VAL A 99 -1.77 8.98 9.65
C VAL A 99 -0.42 8.31 9.38
N GLY A 100 0.63 8.70 10.12
CA GLY A 100 2.00 8.23 9.92
C GLY A 100 2.20 6.73 10.09
N GLU A 101 1.42 6.08 10.95
CA GLU A 101 1.46 4.61 11.13
C GLU A 101 1.06 3.83 9.87
N TYR A 102 0.35 4.49 8.95
CA TYR A 102 -0.14 3.89 7.71
C TYR A 102 0.70 4.25 6.49
N VAL A 103 1.61 5.22 6.61
CA VAL A 103 2.46 5.70 5.52
C VAL A 103 3.87 5.16 5.69
N GLN A 104 4.32 4.35 4.74
CA GLN A 104 5.66 3.78 4.78
C GLN A 104 6.70 4.79 4.30
N LYS A 105 7.62 5.17 5.19
CA LYS A 105 8.79 5.97 4.81
C LYS A 105 9.75 5.14 3.96
N VAL A 106 10.09 5.67 2.78
CA VAL A 106 11.09 5.10 1.87
C VAL A 106 12.11 6.16 1.50
N ASP A 107 13.28 5.76 1.02
CA ASP A 107 14.34 6.73 0.75
C ASP A 107 14.22 7.39 -0.63
N SER A 108 13.51 6.75 -1.57
CA SER A 108 13.31 7.29 -2.93
C SER A 108 12.10 6.69 -3.64
N PRO A 109 11.61 7.34 -4.72
CA PRO A 109 10.63 6.76 -5.64
C PRO A 109 11.00 5.36 -6.15
N ALA A 110 12.29 5.11 -6.42
CA ALA A 110 12.77 3.82 -6.88
C ALA A 110 12.61 2.71 -5.82
N ASP A 111 12.79 3.03 -4.53
CA ASP A 111 12.54 2.06 -3.45
C ASP A 111 11.06 1.69 -3.37
N ALA A 112 10.14 2.66 -3.48
CA ALA A 112 8.70 2.38 -3.52
C ALA A 112 8.32 1.45 -4.66
N VAL A 113 8.79 1.72 -5.89
CA VAL A 113 8.58 0.83 -7.05
C VAL A 113 9.13 -0.56 -6.77
N GLY A 114 10.35 -0.65 -6.24
CA GLY A 114 10.97 -1.90 -5.87
C GLY A 114 10.17 -2.69 -4.84
N ARG A 115 9.49 -2.03 -3.89
CA ARG A 115 8.61 -2.68 -2.91
C ARG A 115 7.33 -3.22 -3.53
N VAL A 116 6.68 -2.43 -4.39
CA VAL A 116 5.43 -2.83 -5.07
C VAL A 116 5.67 -4.03 -5.98
N VAL A 117 6.71 -3.97 -6.82
CA VAL A 117 7.08 -5.07 -7.74
C VAL A 117 7.39 -6.38 -6.99
N ARG A 118 8.04 -6.29 -5.82
CA ARG A 118 8.36 -7.47 -4.99
C ARG A 118 7.19 -7.96 -4.15
N GLY A 119 6.27 -7.06 -3.78
CA GLY A 119 5.19 -7.33 -2.83
C GLY A 119 4.05 -8.14 -3.42
N GLY A 120 3.79 -7.99 -4.73
CA GLY A 120 2.59 -8.54 -5.38
C GLY A 120 1.32 -7.83 -4.90
N HIS A 121 0.45 -7.46 -5.83
CA HIS A 121 -0.77 -6.72 -5.53
C HIS A 121 -1.73 -7.61 -4.70
N ARG A 122 -1.93 -7.30 -3.41
CA ARG A 122 -2.79 -8.07 -2.51
C ARG A 122 -4.00 -7.22 -2.11
N LYS A 123 -5.10 -7.40 -2.85
CA LYS A 123 -6.41 -6.85 -2.46
C LYS A 123 -6.82 -7.48 -1.12
N ARG A 124 -7.35 -6.67 -0.19
CA ARG A 124 -7.79 -7.12 1.13
C ARG A 124 -8.96 -8.10 1.01
N ASP A 125 -8.97 -9.09 1.92
CA ASP A 125 -10.00 -10.12 2.07
C ASP A 125 -10.50 -10.07 3.54
N ASP A 126 -11.72 -9.54 3.68
CA ASP A 126 -12.84 -9.67 4.62
C ASP A 126 -12.71 -10.23 6.06
N GLY A 127 -11.54 -10.19 6.71
CA GLY A 127 -11.48 -10.58 8.13
C GLY A 127 -10.22 -10.16 8.87
N HIS A 128 -10.30 -9.05 9.60
CA HIS A 128 -9.19 -8.52 10.40
C HIS A 128 -9.39 -8.85 11.89
N LEU A 129 -8.32 -9.27 12.58
CA LEU A 129 -8.35 -9.62 14.02
C LEU A 129 -8.99 -8.52 14.88
N LEU A 130 -8.78 -7.25 14.53
CA LEU A 130 -9.31 -6.12 15.30
C LEU A 130 -10.84 -5.96 15.20
N LEU A 131 -11.48 -6.58 14.19
CA LEU A 131 -12.93 -6.49 13.96
C LEU A 131 -13.65 -7.77 14.37
N ASP A 132 -12.98 -8.93 14.23
CA ASP A 132 -13.50 -10.25 14.61
C ASP A 132 -12.37 -11.08 15.23
N PRO A 133 -12.04 -10.85 16.52
CA PRO A 133 -10.91 -11.53 17.15
C PRO A 133 -11.08 -13.06 17.20
N GLU A 134 -12.29 -13.53 17.53
CA GLU A 134 -12.60 -14.96 17.66
C GLU A 134 -12.56 -15.65 16.31
N GLY A 135 -13.29 -15.16 15.30
CA GLY A 135 -13.31 -15.79 13.99
C GLY A 135 -11.98 -15.69 13.25
N SER A 136 -11.20 -14.61 13.45
CA SER A 136 -9.84 -14.51 12.90
C SER A 136 -8.89 -15.52 13.55
N THR A 137 -9.00 -15.72 14.87
CA THR A 137 -8.20 -16.71 15.60
C THR A 137 -8.57 -18.13 15.17
N GLU A 138 -9.87 -18.42 15.01
CA GLU A 138 -10.35 -19.72 14.52
C GLU A 138 -9.86 -20.04 13.11
N ARG A 139 -9.87 -19.06 12.20
CA ARG A 139 -9.35 -19.22 10.83
C ARG A 139 -7.87 -19.58 10.83
N VAL A 140 -7.07 -18.91 11.67
CA VAL A 140 -5.64 -19.22 11.84
C VAL A 140 -5.42 -20.61 12.42
N ILE A 141 -6.13 -20.96 13.50
CA ILE A 141 -6.03 -22.28 14.12
C ILE A 141 -6.34 -23.37 13.09
N ARG A 142 -7.44 -23.22 12.35
CA ARG A 142 -7.84 -24.16 11.29
C ARG A 142 -6.77 -24.29 10.20
N ALA A 143 -6.17 -23.18 9.78
CA ALA A 143 -5.10 -23.20 8.78
C ALA A 143 -3.87 -23.97 9.29
N VAL A 144 -3.44 -23.73 10.53
CA VAL A 144 -2.30 -24.43 11.16
C VAL A 144 -2.60 -25.92 11.38
N GLU A 145 -3.80 -26.26 11.84
CA GLU A 145 -4.23 -27.65 12.00
C GLU A 145 -4.23 -28.41 10.67
N GLY A 146 -4.66 -27.75 9.58
CA GLY A 146 -4.62 -28.31 8.22
C GLY A 146 -3.21 -28.54 7.66
N LEU A 147 -2.19 -27.87 8.22
CA LEU A 147 -0.79 -28.07 7.84
C LEU A 147 -0.16 -29.27 8.55
N LYS A 148 -0.58 -29.53 9.79
CA LYS A 148 -0.03 -30.60 10.65
C LYS A 148 0.08 -31.97 9.95
N PRO A 149 -0.96 -32.53 9.31
CA PRO A 149 -0.87 -33.85 8.68
C PRO A 149 0.08 -33.88 7.46
N VAL A 150 0.30 -32.74 6.81
CA VAL A 150 1.19 -32.63 5.65
C VAL A 150 2.66 -32.62 6.05
N ILE A 151 3.00 -31.92 7.14
CA ILE A 151 4.37 -31.85 7.65
C ILE A 151 4.79 -33.09 8.44
N THR A 152 3.83 -33.85 8.99
CA THR A 152 4.10 -35.13 9.69
C THR A 152 4.15 -36.32 8.75
N GLY A 153 3.95 -36.13 7.43
CA GLY A 153 3.93 -37.21 6.45
C GLY A 153 2.71 -38.13 6.56
N GLN A 154 1.67 -37.69 7.28
CA GLN A 154 0.41 -38.42 7.39
C GLN A 154 -0.51 -38.20 6.18
N GLN A 155 -0.24 -37.16 5.37
CA GLN A 155 -0.99 -36.83 4.16
C GLN A 155 -0.11 -36.10 3.14
N GLY A 156 -0.09 -36.54 1.88
CA GLY A 156 0.68 -35.94 0.79
C GLY A 156 1.63 -36.94 0.12
N ASP A 157 1.34 -37.28 -1.14
CA ASP A 157 2.05 -38.29 -1.93
C ASP A 157 3.01 -37.65 -2.96
N LEU A 158 3.05 -36.30 -3.03
CA LEU A 158 3.76 -35.56 -4.07
C LEU A 158 4.73 -34.52 -3.51
N ARG A 159 5.88 -34.43 -4.18
CA ARG A 159 6.94 -33.44 -3.92
C ARG A 159 6.35 -32.02 -4.04
N GLY A 160 6.35 -31.26 -2.94
CA GLY A 160 5.92 -29.85 -2.91
C GLY A 160 4.55 -29.56 -2.27
N ASP A 161 3.81 -30.58 -1.82
CA ASP A 161 2.53 -30.37 -1.10
C ASP A 161 2.71 -29.63 0.24
N ALA A 162 3.75 -30.00 1.00
CA ALA A 162 4.11 -29.34 2.25
C ALA A 162 4.47 -27.86 2.03
N GLU A 163 5.18 -27.55 0.95
CA GLU A 163 5.61 -26.19 0.62
C GLU A 163 4.41 -25.31 0.22
N ARG A 164 3.48 -25.84 -0.57
CA ARG A 164 2.22 -25.15 -0.90
C ARG A 164 1.38 -24.90 0.34
N LYS A 165 1.16 -25.92 1.17
CA LYS A 165 0.35 -25.80 2.39
C LYS A 165 0.96 -24.83 3.40
N PHE A 166 2.29 -24.82 3.51
CA PHE A 166 3.00 -23.87 4.35
C PHE A 166 2.82 -22.42 3.84
N ALA A 167 2.88 -22.20 2.53
CA ALA A 167 2.64 -20.87 1.93
C ALA A 167 1.19 -20.38 2.13
N GLU A 168 0.21 -21.28 2.11
CA GLU A 168 -1.19 -20.98 2.42
C GLU A 168 -1.35 -20.53 3.89
N VAL A 169 -0.76 -21.25 4.85
CA VAL A 169 -0.81 -20.86 6.28
C VAL A 169 -0.08 -19.56 6.53
N GLN A 170 1.08 -19.37 5.92
CA GLN A 170 1.83 -18.12 6.03
C GLN A 170 1.02 -16.93 5.48
N THR A 171 0.27 -17.16 4.40
CA THR A 171 -0.66 -16.19 3.84
C THR A 171 -1.78 -15.83 4.82
N GLU A 172 -2.40 -16.83 5.46
CA GLU A 172 -3.49 -16.63 6.40
C GLU A 172 -3.05 -15.90 7.68
N LEU A 173 -1.86 -16.24 8.20
CA LEU A 173 -1.25 -15.54 9.33
C LEU A 173 -0.95 -14.07 9.02
N SER A 174 -0.34 -13.82 7.85
CA SER A 174 -0.06 -12.44 7.41
C SER A 174 -1.35 -11.63 7.20
N ARG A 175 -2.43 -12.27 6.73
CA ARG A 175 -3.75 -11.62 6.58
C ARG A 175 -4.38 -11.28 7.93
N THR A 176 -4.41 -12.24 8.84
CA THR A 176 -5.09 -12.11 10.14
C THR A 176 -4.42 -11.09 11.06
N PHE A 177 -3.08 -11.14 11.14
CA PHE A 177 -2.32 -10.34 12.10
C PHE A 177 -1.62 -9.12 11.50
N GLY A 178 -1.70 -8.92 10.18
CA GLY A 178 -0.97 -7.83 9.51
C GLY A 178 0.56 -7.98 9.55
N ILE A 179 1.08 -9.17 9.92
CA ILE A 179 2.53 -9.41 10.02
C ILE A 179 3.06 -9.70 8.62
N GLY A 180 3.63 -8.67 7.98
CA GLY A 180 4.39 -8.82 6.74
C GLY A 180 5.59 -9.76 6.92
N SER A 181 5.77 -10.68 5.98
CA SER A 181 6.90 -11.61 5.90
C SER A 181 8.23 -10.84 5.92
N ARG A 182 8.89 -10.76 7.08
CA ARG A 182 10.30 -10.34 7.16
C ARG A 182 11.13 -11.40 6.43
N ARG A 183 11.50 -11.14 5.17
CA ARG A 183 12.60 -11.87 4.54
C ARG A 183 13.84 -11.69 5.42
N ARG A 184 14.36 -12.81 5.94
CA ARG A 184 15.67 -12.87 6.60
C ARG A 184 16.70 -12.14 5.75
N MET A 185 17.32 -11.10 6.29
CA MET A 185 18.61 -10.65 5.79
C MET A 185 19.58 -11.81 5.98
N SER A 186 19.93 -12.48 4.88
CA SER A 186 21.08 -13.37 4.86
C SER A 186 22.31 -12.50 5.04
N GLY A 187 22.97 -12.63 6.19
CA GLY A 187 24.28 -12.05 6.43
C GLY A 187 25.27 -12.49 5.37
N GLY A 188 25.74 -11.54 4.58
CA GLY A 188 26.93 -11.70 3.76
C GLY A 188 28.15 -11.41 4.61
N GLY A 189 28.67 -12.46 5.25
CA GLY A 189 30.06 -12.47 5.70
C GLY A 189 30.95 -12.80 4.51
N ARG A 190 31.82 -11.85 4.15
CA ARG A 190 33.26 -12.03 3.93
C ARG A 190 33.88 -10.66 3.71
#